data_AF-A0A078IBT6-F1
#
_entry.id   AF-A0A078IBT6-F1
#
_cell.length_a   1.000
_cell.length_b   1.000
_cell.length_c   1.000
_cell.angle_alpha   90.00
_cell.angle_beta   90.00
_cell.angle_gamma   90.00
#
_symmetry.space_group_name_H-M   'P 1'
#
loop_
_entity.id
_entity.type
_entity.pdbx_description
1 polymer ?
#
loop_
_entity_poly.entity_id
_entity_poly.type
_entity_poly.pdbx_seq_one_letter_code
_entity_poly.pdbx_strand_id
1 'polypeptide(L)'
;MTVERSSVSAIMAEEENLDPNTANHCPIQKHLPAIKAIRGGEEGASKEQKITCGGNGYVWKKSKSTTVIQHSHSFQSSWTFWFDTPSSKSNQATWGSSLRTLYTFATIEEFWSLYNNIHPPNKWVHGSDLYCFKHEIEPKWEDPVCANGGKWTMMFPKATLESNWLNTLLSLVGEQFEHGEEICGTVLNFRTRGDKISIWTKNAANKEAQISIGKQWKELVGCNETIGFIFHEDAKTLDRNARPRYTV
;
A
#
# COMPACT_ATOMS: atom_id res chain seq x y z
N MET A 1 -43.70 -38.55 43.23
CA MET A 1 -42.82 -38.68 44.42
C MET A 1 -41.55 -37.91 44.14
N THR A 2 -41.25 -36.94 45.02
CA THR A 2 -39.92 -36.31 45.29
C THR A 2 -39.22 -35.65 44.08
N VAL A 3 -39.32 -34.34 43.83
CA VAL A 3 -38.69 -33.18 44.52
C VAL A 3 -37.22 -33.40 44.85
N GLU A 4 -36.34 -32.71 44.11
CA GLU A 4 -35.21 -32.01 44.70
C GLU A 4 -34.98 -30.66 43.97
N ARG A 5 -35.00 -29.60 44.77
CA ARG A 5 -34.60 -28.24 44.42
C ARG A 5 -33.12 -28.09 44.77
N SER A 6 -32.37 -27.30 43.99
CA SER A 6 -31.31 -26.49 44.58
C SER A 6 -31.26 -25.11 43.92
N SER A 7 -31.20 -24.11 44.80
CA SER A 7 -31.29 -22.67 44.59
C SER A 7 -29.95 -22.05 44.14
N VAL A 8 -29.99 -21.09 43.23
CA VAL A 8 -29.75 -19.62 43.40
C VAL A 8 -28.36 -19.22 43.94
N SER A 9 -27.61 -18.50 43.10
CA SER A 9 -26.87 -17.30 43.52
C SER A 9 -26.62 -16.37 42.32
N ALA A 10 -27.35 -15.26 42.33
CA ALA A 10 -27.07 -14.06 41.56
C ALA A 10 -25.86 -13.33 42.17
N ILE A 11 -24.99 -12.75 41.34
CA ILE A 11 -24.05 -11.70 41.75
C ILE A 11 -24.12 -10.61 40.69
N MET A 12 -24.48 -9.41 41.15
CA MET A 12 -24.52 -8.14 40.43
C MET A 12 -23.10 -7.66 40.12
N ALA A 13 -22.89 -7.12 38.91
CA ALA A 13 -22.61 -5.71 38.65
C ALA A 13 -21.46 -5.11 39.48
N GLU A 14 -20.33 -4.87 38.81
CA GLU A 14 -19.46 -3.75 39.11
C GLU A 14 -19.06 -3.11 37.77
N GLU A 15 -19.68 -1.96 37.50
CA GLU A 15 -19.27 -1.00 36.49
C GLU A 15 -17.99 -0.31 36.99
N GLU A 16 -16.85 -0.55 36.36
CA GLU A 16 -15.71 0.34 36.50
C GLU A 16 -15.90 1.54 35.55
N ASN A 17 -16.24 2.68 36.19
CA ASN A 17 -16.17 4.01 35.61
C ASN A 17 -14.74 4.31 35.15
N LEU A 18 -14.50 4.25 33.84
CA LEU A 18 -13.31 4.81 33.20
C LEU A 18 -13.61 6.24 32.74
N ASP A 19 -12.95 7.18 33.40
CA ASP A 19 -12.93 8.63 33.14
C ASP A 19 -12.58 8.92 31.65
N PRO A 20 -13.39 9.69 30.89
CA PRO A 20 -13.25 9.80 29.44
C PRO A 20 -12.12 10.76 28.98
N ASN A 21 -11.12 11.06 29.81
CA ASN A 21 -10.12 12.09 29.48
C ASN A 21 -8.67 11.73 29.83
N THR A 22 -8.24 10.51 29.50
CA THR A 22 -6.81 10.17 29.44
C THR A 22 -6.38 10.00 27.99
N ALA A 23 -5.92 11.10 27.40
CA ALA A 23 -5.25 11.10 26.11
C ALA A 23 -3.91 10.35 26.22
N ASN A 24 -3.91 9.05 25.90
CA ASN A 24 -2.68 8.29 25.66
C ASN A 24 -2.08 8.70 24.31
N HIS A 25 -1.42 9.86 24.29
CA HIS A 25 -0.47 10.19 23.24
C HIS A 25 0.74 9.26 23.38
N CYS A 26 0.77 8.18 22.61
CA CYS A 26 1.99 7.42 22.39
C CYS A 26 2.80 8.12 21.29
N PRO A 27 3.98 8.70 21.56
CA PRO A 27 4.81 9.26 20.50
C PRO A 27 5.45 8.09 19.76
N ILE A 28 4.88 7.72 18.61
CA ILE A 28 5.56 6.80 17.69
C ILE A 28 6.80 7.53 17.18
N GLN A 29 7.94 7.16 17.75
CA GLN A 29 9.25 7.62 17.34
C GLN A 29 9.55 7.04 15.95
N LYS A 30 9.13 7.75 14.90
CA LYS A 30 9.38 7.40 13.50
C LYS A 30 10.87 7.53 13.18
N HIS A 31 11.64 6.50 13.49
CA HIS A 31 12.98 6.36 12.95
C HIS A 31 12.86 5.74 11.56
N LEU A 32 12.92 6.56 10.51
CA LEU A 32 13.13 6.04 9.15
C LEU A 32 14.58 5.55 9.04
N PRO A 33 14.85 4.26 8.75
CA PRO A 33 16.14 3.87 8.24
C PRO A 33 16.22 4.25 6.76
N ALA A 34 17.27 4.99 6.39
CA ALA A 34 17.62 5.16 4.99
C ALA A 34 17.87 3.78 4.38
N ILE A 35 17.13 3.43 3.32
CA ILE A 35 17.34 2.20 2.55
C ILE A 35 18.70 2.31 1.85
N LYS A 36 19.74 1.69 2.45
CA LYS A 36 21.05 1.57 1.83
C LYS A 36 21.00 0.50 0.75
N ALA A 37 21.39 0.87 -0.46
CA ALA A 37 21.70 -0.09 -1.52
C ALA A 37 22.91 -0.94 -1.12
N ILE A 38 22.77 -2.26 -1.25
CA ILE A 38 23.88 -3.21 -1.21
C ILE A 38 24.66 -3.00 -2.51
N ARG A 39 25.89 -2.47 -2.42
CA ARG A 39 26.89 -2.53 -3.49
C ARG A 39 28.06 -3.34 -2.99
N GLY A 40 28.44 -4.36 -3.78
CA GLY A 40 29.61 -5.19 -3.59
C GLY A 40 30.89 -4.36 -3.46
N GLY A 41 31.85 -4.93 -2.74
CA GLY A 41 32.99 -4.23 -2.17
C GLY A 41 34.00 -3.66 -3.16
N GLU A 42 34.73 -2.68 -2.65
CA GLU A 42 36.16 -2.49 -2.85
C GLU A 42 36.67 -1.67 -1.64
N GLU A 43 37.69 -2.19 -0.98
CA GLU A 43 38.37 -1.57 0.17
C GLU A 43 39.08 -0.29 -0.26
N GLY A 44 38.94 0.78 0.54
CA GLY A 44 39.66 2.03 0.35
C GLY A 44 39.68 2.86 1.60
N ALA A 45 40.68 2.62 2.45
CA ALA A 45 40.93 3.38 3.69
C ALA A 45 41.10 4.87 3.40
N SER A 46 40.25 5.72 3.99
CA SER A 46 40.38 7.18 3.93
C SER A 46 40.92 7.71 5.26
N LYS A 47 42.11 8.30 5.20
CA LYS A 47 42.87 8.90 6.30
C LYS A 47 42.15 10.12 6.85
N GLU A 48 42.07 10.23 8.18
CA GLU A 48 41.74 11.48 8.88
C GLU A 48 42.82 12.53 8.58
N GLN A 49 42.43 13.63 7.93
CA GLN A 49 43.20 14.86 7.91
C GLN A 49 42.50 15.90 8.79
N LYS A 50 43.09 16.16 9.95
CA LYS A 50 42.78 17.31 10.80
C LYS A 50 43.10 18.60 10.04
N ILE A 51 42.07 19.38 9.72
CA ILE A 51 42.21 20.79 9.35
C ILE A 51 41.84 21.60 10.59
N THR A 52 42.85 22.17 11.24
CA THR A 52 42.66 23.22 12.25
C THR A 52 42.68 24.57 11.57
N CYS A 53 41.59 25.34 11.68
CA CYS A 53 41.60 26.78 11.41
C CYS A 53 40.84 27.51 12.53
N GLY A 54 41.46 28.60 12.99
CA GLY A 54 41.09 29.39 14.16
C GLY A 54 39.75 30.12 14.06
N GLY A 55 39.34 30.62 15.23
CA GLY A 55 38.01 31.13 15.50
C GLY A 55 37.58 32.35 14.68
N ASN A 56 36.29 32.33 14.34
CA ASN A 56 35.39 33.42 14.69
C ASN A 56 34.04 32.78 15.05
N GLY A 57 33.50 33.17 16.21
CA GLY A 57 32.28 32.62 16.76
C GLY A 57 31.06 33.11 16.00
N TYR A 58 30.64 32.34 15.00
CA TYR A 58 29.28 32.38 14.47
C TYR A 58 28.56 31.15 15.03
N VAL A 59 27.73 31.36 16.06
CA VAL A 59 26.84 30.30 16.55
C VAL A 59 25.83 30.02 15.45
N TRP A 60 26.07 28.95 14.69
CA TRP A 60 25.08 28.43 13.75
C TRP A 60 23.96 27.80 14.58
N LYS A 61 22.93 28.59 14.88
CA LYS A 61 21.67 28.05 15.39
C LYS A 61 21.15 27.12 14.29
N LYS A 62 21.25 25.81 14.51
CA LYS A 62 20.46 24.81 13.78
C LYS A 62 19.00 25.17 14.02
N SER A 63 18.43 25.96 13.12
CA SER A 63 16.99 26.13 13.06
C SER A 63 16.44 24.75 12.71
N LYS A 64 15.91 24.05 13.72
CA LYS A 64 14.99 22.95 13.47
C LYS A 64 13.80 23.63 12.79
N SER A 65 13.77 23.61 11.46
CA SER A 65 12.57 23.94 10.71
C SER A 65 11.55 22.84 11.00
N THR A 66 10.91 22.93 12.16
CA THR A 66 9.68 22.20 12.44
C THR A 66 8.62 22.95 11.64
N THR A 67 8.46 22.57 10.37
CA THR A 67 7.30 22.98 9.60
C THR A 67 6.10 22.37 10.29
N VAL A 68 5.40 23.17 11.10
CA VAL A 68 4.13 22.77 11.70
C VAL A 68 3.13 22.71 10.55
N ILE A 69 2.72 21.50 10.15
CA ILE A 69 1.60 21.32 9.23
C ILE A 69 0.36 21.76 10.01
N GLN A 70 -0.05 23.02 9.82
CA GLN A 70 -1.12 23.61 10.62
C GLN A 70 -2.51 23.08 10.26
N HIS A 71 -2.69 22.55 9.04
CA HIS A 71 -3.89 21.84 8.62
C HIS A 71 -3.48 20.72 7.65
N SER A 72 -3.75 19.47 8.01
CA SER A 72 -3.57 18.31 7.14
C SER A 72 -4.88 17.95 6.45
N HIS A 73 -4.82 17.64 5.16
CA HIS A 73 -6.00 17.25 4.40
C HIS A 73 -6.17 15.73 4.46
N SER A 74 -7.19 15.26 5.18
CA SER A 74 -7.43 13.83 5.38
C SER A 74 -8.08 13.19 4.15
N PHE A 75 -7.67 11.97 3.81
CA PHE A 75 -8.39 11.13 2.87
C PHE A 75 -9.63 10.51 3.51
N GLN A 76 -10.58 10.07 2.69
CA GLN A 76 -11.74 9.32 3.15
C GLN A 76 -11.36 7.94 3.71
N SER A 77 -10.40 7.28 3.06
CA SER A 77 -9.85 5.99 3.49
C SER A 77 -8.37 6.15 3.84
N SER A 78 -7.89 5.40 4.84
CA SER A 78 -6.44 5.22 5.04
C SER A 78 -5.91 4.18 4.06
N TRP A 79 -4.63 4.29 3.69
CA TRP A 79 -4.01 3.43 2.69
C TRP A 79 -2.63 2.98 3.16
N THR A 80 -2.24 1.78 2.73
CA THR A 80 -0.96 1.16 3.11
C THR A 80 -0.19 0.77 1.86
N PHE A 81 1.04 1.26 1.76
CA PHE A 81 1.99 0.77 0.76
C PHE A 81 2.65 -0.53 1.22
N TRP A 82 2.78 -1.46 0.29
CA TRP A 82 3.52 -2.72 0.48
C TRP A 82 4.48 -2.92 -0.68
N PHE A 83 5.50 -3.75 -0.47
CA PHE A 83 6.38 -4.17 -1.55
C PHE A 83 6.82 -5.61 -1.37
N ASP A 84 7.26 -6.18 -2.48
CA ASP A 84 7.89 -7.49 -2.50
C ASP A 84 8.95 -7.57 -3.60
N THR A 85 10.10 -8.17 -3.30
CA THR A 85 11.26 -8.25 -4.19
C THR A 85 11.48 -9.67 -4.71
N PRO A 86 12.12 -9.86 -5.87
CA PRO A 86 12.36 -11.20 -6.44
C PRO A 86 13.10 -12.12 -5.46
N SER A 87 14.10 -11.59 -4.75
CA SER A 87 14.90 -12.34 -3.78
C SER A 87 14.10 -12.77 -2.56
N SER A 88 13.12 -11.97 -2.13
CA SER A 88 12.24 -12.33 -1.02
C SER A 88 11.23 -13.39 -1.46
N LYS A 89 10.67 -13.24 -2.66
CA LYS A 89 9.73 -14.21 -3.28
C LYS A 89 10.35 -15.57 -3.53
N SER A 90 11.61 -15.63 -4.00
CA SER A 90 12.26 -16.92 -4.28
C SER A 90 12.45 -17.77 -3.02
N ASN A 91 12.49 -17.12 -1.85
CA ASN A 91 12.67 -17.77 -0.56
C ASN A 91 11.36 -17.95 0.22
N GLN A 92 10.21 -17.64 -0.38
CA GLN A 92 8.91 -17.74 0.29
C GLN A 92 8.45 -19.20 0.33
N ALA A 93 8.05 -19.68 1.52
CA ALA A 93 7.43 -20.99 1.68
C ALA A 93 5.93 -20.95 1.33
N THR A 94 5.29 -19.79 1.53
CA THR A 94 3.87 -19.55 1.25
C THR A 94 3.76 -18.27 0.44
N TRP A 95 2.88 -18.24 -0.55
CA TRP A 95 2.69 -17.05 -1.39
C TRP A 95 2.35 -15.84 -0.51
N GLY A 96 3.04 -14.73 -0.74
CA GLY A 96 2.79 -13.49 0.01
C GLY A 96 3.42 -13.44 1.41
N SER A 97 4.17 -14.46 1.86
CA SER A 97 4.93 -14.37 3.12
C SER A 97 6.12 -13.40 3.02
N SER A 98 6.56 -13.08 1.80
CA SER A 98 7.60 -12.10 1.50
C SER A 98 7.10 -10.65 1.43
N LEU A 99 5.77 -10.43 1.43
CA LEU A 99 5.20 -9.08 1.47
C LEU A 99 5.69 -8.32 2.71
N ARG A 100 6.06 -7.06 2.50
CA ARG A 100 6.48 -6.15 3.56
C ARG A 100 5.70 -4.86 3.47
N THR A 101 5.18 -4.42 4.60
CA THR A 101 4.56 -3.10 4.75
C THR A 101 5.65 -2.03 4.69
N LEU A 102 5.40 -0.95 3.93
CA LEU A 102 6.25 0.24 3.92
C LEU A 102 5.74 1.27 4.92
N TYR A 103 4.53 1.78 4.68
CA TYR A 103 3.96 2.87 5.44
C TYR A 103 2.44 2.94 5.24
N THR A 104 1.73 3.30 6.29
CA THR A 104 0.29 3.61 6.26
C THR A 104 0.11 5.11 6.37
N PHE A 105 -0.66 5.70 5.46
CA PHE A 105 -0.95 7.13 5.41
C PHE A 105 -2.45 7.38 5.40
N ALA A 106 -2.85 8.51 5.98
CA ALA A 106 -4.24 8.95 6.05
C ALA A 106 -4.45 10.39 5.54
N THR A 107 -3.38 11.12 5.21
CA THR A 107 -3.47 12.50 4.71
C THR A 107 -2.72 12.70 3.40
N ILE A 108 -3.10 13.77 2.67
CA ILE A 108 -2.46 14.18 1.42
C ILE A 108 -0.98 14.49 1.63
N GLU A 109 -0.63 15.14 2.75
CA GLU A 109 0.76 15.48 3.07
C GLU A 109 1.59 14.22 3.35
N GLU A 110 1.03 13.23 4.04
CA GLU A 110 1.70 11.94 4.26
C GLU A 110 1.88 11.18 2.94
N PHE A 111 0.87 11.17 2.08
CA PHE A 111 0.96 10.56 0.75
C PHE A 111 2.11 11.17 -0.06
N TRP A 112 2.16 12.49 -0.19
CA TRP A 112 3.21 13.15 -0.96
C TRP A 112 4.58 13.03 -0.31
N SER A 113 4.65 13.09 1.03
CA SER A 113 5.90 12.85 1.75
C SER A 113 6.44 11.45 1.45
N LEU A 114 5.59 10.43 1.48
CA LEU A 114 5.97 9.06 1.17
C LEU A 114 6.31 8.89 -0.31
N TYR A 115 5.43 9.29 -1.23
CA TYR A 115 5.59 9.09 -2.67
C TYR A 115 6.88 9.71 -3.19
N ASN A 116 7.22 10.93 -2.73
CA ASN A 116 8.45 11.62 -3.13
C ASN A 116 9.74 10.97 -2.59
N ASN A 117 9.63 10.08 -1.60
CA ASN A 117 10.76 9.35 -1.01
C ASN A 117 10.83 7.87 -1.44
N ILE A 118 9.82 7.37 -2.17
CA ILE A 118 9.87 6.05 -2.80
C ILE A 118 10.67 6.14 -4.10
N HIS A 119 11.38 5.07 -4.46
CA HIS A 119 12.06 5.00 -5.75
C HIS A 119 11.06 5.13 -6.91
N PRO A 120 11.35 5.98 -7.93
CA PRO A 120 10.52 6.04 -9.12
C PRO A 120 10.43 4.66 -9.78
N PRO A 121 9.31 4.33 -10.46
CA PRO A 121 9.07 3.03 -11.08
C PRO A 121 10.24 2.48 -11.93
N ASN A 122 10.99 3.35 -12.58
CA ASN A 122 12.13 2.95 -13.43
C ASN A 122 13.37 2.43 -12.67
N LYS A 123 13.45 2.61 -11.35
CA LYS A 123 14.60 2.16 -10.51
C LYS A 123 14.37 0.82 -9.82
N TRP A 124 13.20 0.21 -9.99
CA TRP A 124 12.88 -1.06 -9.35
C TRP A 124 13.44 -2.25 -10.14
N VAL A 125 13.87 -3.28 -9.41
CA VAL A 125 14.38 -4.53 -10.00
C VAL A 125 13.23 -5.32 -10.63
N HIS A 126 13.44 -5.87 -11.83
CA HIS A 126 12.46 -6.75 -12.48
C HIS A 126 12.07 -7.94 -11.59
N GLY A 127 10.77 -8.22 -11.52
CA GLY A 127 10.15 -9.20 -10.63
C GLY A 127 9.69 -8.62 -9.29
N SER A 128 10.05 -7.36 -8.99
CA SER A 128 9.49 -6.64 -7.83
C SER A 128 8.02 -6.30 -8.06
N ASP A 129 7.28 -6.13 -6.98
CA ASP A 129 5.91 -5.63 -6.97
C ASP A 129 5.77 -4.54 -5.90
N LEU A 130 5.10 -3.44 -6.25
CA LEU A 130 4.76 -2.35 -5.34
C LEU A 130 3.23 -2.25 -5.26
N TYR A 131 2.68 -2.21 -4.06
CA TYR A 131 1.24 -2.25 -3.80
C TYR A 131 0.83 -1.01 -3.01
N CYS A 132 -0.40 -0.54 -3.23
CA CYS A 132 -1.08 0.43 -2.38
C CYS A 132 -2.53 -0.02 -2.19
N PHE A 133 -2.89 -0.42 -0.97
CA PHE A 133 -4.20 -1.02 -0.65
C PHE A 133 -4.87 -0.21 0.46
N LYS A 134 -6.21 -0.20 0.49
CA LYS A 134 -6.95 0.37 1.63
C LYS A 134 -6.46 -0.30 2.92
N HIS A 135 -6.35 0.48 3.99
CA HIS A 135 -5.82 0.00 5.25
C HIS A 135 -6.63 -1.21 5.75
N GLU A 136 -5.95 -2.14 6.42
CA GLU A 136 -6.49 -3.44 6.88
C GLU A 136 -6.86 -4.45 5.78
N ILE A 137 -6.66 -4.12 4.50
CA ILE A 137 -6.74 -5.09 3.40
C ILE A 137 -5.32 -5.50 3.00
N GLU A 138 -4.98 -6.77 3.20
CA GLU A 138 -3.72 -7.30 2.70
C GLU A 138 -3.80 -7.56 1.19
N PRO A 139 -2.74 -7.28 0.41
CA PRO A 139 -2.71 -7.53 -1.04
C PRO A 139 -2.52 -9.03 -1.33
N LYS A 140 -3.43 -9.84 -0.79
CA LYS A 140 -3.40 -11.29 -0.83
C LYS A 140 -4.77 -11.86 -1.18
N TRP A 141 -4.76 -13.07 -1.71
CA TRP A 141 -5.98 -13.76 -2.13
C TRP A 141 -6.65 -14.50 -0.97
N GLU A 142 -5.89 -14.75 0.09
CA GLU A 142 -6.36 -15.29 1.36
C GLU A 142 -7.04 -14.23 2.23
N ASP A 143 -6.82 -12.94 1.93
CA ASP A 143 -7.56 -11.86 2.57
C ASP A 143 -9.06 -12.01 2.25
N PRO A 144 -9.94 -12.08 3.26
CA PRO A 144 -11.36 -12.36 3.06
C PRO A 144 -12.06 -11.30 2.21
N VAL A 145 -11.55 -10.07 2.20
CA VAL A 145 -12.10 -8.96 1.42
C VAL A 145 -11.76 -9.11 -0.07
N CYS A 146 -10.59 -9.66 -0.38
CA CYS A 146 -10.16 -9.89 -1.77
C CYS A 146 -10.55 -11.28 -2.31
N ALA A 147 -10.87 -12.25 -1.45
CA ALA A 147 -10.98 -13.66 -1.86
C ALA A 147 -11.94 -13.92 -3.05
N ASN A 148 -13.10 -13.25 -3.07
CA ASN A 148 -14.12 -13.36 -4.12
C ASN A 148 -13.98 -12.28 -5.22
N GLY A 149 -12.82 -11.63 -5.23
CA GLY A 149 -12.49 -10.49 -6.04
C GLY A 149 -11.87 -10.84 -7.38
N GLY A 150 -11.37 -9.79 -8.01
CA GLY A 150 -10.66 -9.89 -9.27
C GLY A 150 -9.81 -8.66 -9.51
N LYS A 151 -9.20 -8.59 -10.69
CA LYS A 151 -8.39 -7.42 -11.06
C LYS A 151 -8.57 -7.04 -12.51
N TRP A 152 -8.62 -5.73 -12.74
CA TRP A 152 -8.34 -5.13 -14.04
C TRP A 152 -6.82 -4.99 -14.19
N THR A 153 -6.28 -5.28 -15.38
CA THR A 153 -4.84 -5.16 -15.64
C THR A 153 -4.58 -4.44 -16.96
N MET A 154 -3.65 -3.47 -16.93
CA MET A 154 -3.11 -2.78 -18.09
C MET A 154 -1.59 -2.97 -18.14
N MET A 155 -1.05 -3.04 -19.35
CA MET A 155 0.40 -2.98 -19.58
C MET A 155 0.78 -1.56 -20.00
N PHE A 156 1.85 -1.03 -19.42
CA PHE A 156 2.30 0.32 -19.72
C PHE A 156 3.76 0.31 -20.22
N PRO A 157 4.09 1.09 -21.26
CA PRO A 157 5.47 1.32 -21.64
C PRO A 157 6.19 2.14 -20.56
N LYS A 158 7.51 1.97 -20.45
CA LYS A 158 8.33 2.66 -19.43
C LYS A 158 8.17 4.18 -19.45
N ALA A 159 7.94 4.77 -20.63
CA ALA A 159 7.80 6.21 -20.82
C ALA A 159 6.56 6.81 -20.12
N THR A 160 5.47 6.04 -19.98
CA THR A 160 4.21 6.52 -19.39
C THR A 160 3.88 5.82 -18.08
N LEU A 161 4.73 4.90 -17.62
CA LEU A 161 4.47 4.10 -16.43
C LEU A 161 4.35 4.94 -15.16
N GLU A 162 5.25 5.89 -14.96
CA GLU A 162 5.31 6.70 -13.75
C GLU A 162 4.09 7.62 -13.61
N SER A 163 3.71 8.31 -14.68
CA SER A 163 2.51 9.14 -14.69
C SER A 163 1.23 8.32 -14.52
N ASN A 164 1.11 7.16 -15.18
CA ASN A 164 -0.07 6.31 -15.03
C ASN A 164 -0.17 5.62 -13.67
N TRP A 165 0.98 5.29 -13.06
CA TRP A 165 1.02 4.82 -11.67
C TRP A 165 0.53 5.90 -10.71
N LEU A 166 1.05 7.13 -10.84
CA LEU A 166 0.61 8.25 -10.02
C LEU A 166 -0.89 8.56 -10.24
N ASN A 167 -1.35 8.64 -11.49
CA ASN A 167 -2.75 8.90 -11.80
C ASN A 167 -3.65 7.82 -11.18
N THR A 168 -3.27 6.55 -11.30
CA THR A 168 -4.00 5.45 -10.68
C THR A 168 -4.06 5.62 -9.15
N LEU A 169 -2.94 5.92 -8.49
CA LEU A 169 -2.93 6.18 -7.05
C LEU A 169 -3.83 7.34 -6.66
N LEU A 170 -3.73 8.47 -7.35
CA LEU A 170 -4.54 9.68 -7.09
C LEU A 170 -6.04 9.41 -7.26
N SER A 171 -6.43 8.67 -8.30
CA SER A 171 -7.82 8.27 -8.52
C SER A 171 -8.36 7.39 -7.41
N LEU A 172 -7.53 6.49 -6.86
CA LEU A 172 -7.90 5.62 -5.76
C LEU A 172 -8.04 6.40 -4.45
N VAL A 173 -6.99 7.12 -4.03
CA VAL A 173 -6.99 7.84 -2.73
C VAL A 173 -7.95 9.02 -2.71
N GLY A 174 -8.22 9.60 -3.89
CA GLY A 174 -9.22 10.64 -4.08
C GLY A 174 -10.66 10.12 -4.24
N GLU A 175 -10.89 8.80 -4.14
CA GLU A 175 -12.21 8.16 -4.29
C GLU A 175 -12.95 8.61 -5.57
N GLN A 176 -12.25 8.62 -6.70
CA GLN A 176 -12.77 9.13 -7.98
C GLN A 176 -13.65 8.13 -8.74
N PHE A 177 -13.82 6.92 -8.21
CA PHE A 177 -14.61 5.88 -8.83
C PHE A 177 -16.04 5.87 -8.27
N GLU A 178 -17.02 5.74 -9.15
CA GLU A 178 -18.44 5.60 -8.75
C GLU A 178 -18.67 4.43 -7.78
N HIS A 179 -17.99 3.30 -8.03
CA HIS A 179 -18.00 2.12 -7.16
C HIS A 179 -16.67 1.99 -6.37
N GLY A 180 -16.19 3.10 -5.79
CA GLY A 180 -14.93 3.14 -5.04
C GLY A 180 -14.89 2.23 -3.79
N GLU A 181 -16.05 1.87 -3.25
CA GLU A 181 -16.22 0.91 -2.16
C GLU A 181 -15.79 -0.52 -2.54
N GLU A 182 -15.90 -0.87 -3.82
CA GLU A 182 -15.50 -2.17 -4.37
C GLU A 182 -13.98 -2.27 -4.54
N ILE A 183 -13.24 -1.15 -4.52
CA ILE A 183 -11.79 -1.15 -4.71
C ILE A 183 -11.08 -1.60 -3.42
N CYS A 184 -10.20 -2.59 -3.57
CA CYS A 184 -9.26 -3.01 -2.53
C CYS A 184 -7.96 -2.19 -2.58
N GLY A 185 -7.42 -2.02 -3.78
CA GLY A 185 -6.09 -1.44 -3.97
C GLY A 185 -5.57 -1.57 -5.38
N THR A 186 -4.31 -1.18 -5.56
CA THR A 186 -3.60 -1.27 -6.83
C THR A 186 -2.20 -1.86 -6.65
N VAL A 187 -1.71 -2.53 -7.69
CA VAL A 187 -0.37 -3.10 -7.74
C VAL A 187 0.32 -2.71 -9.03
N LEU A 188 1.58 -2.29 -8.91
CA LEU A 188 2.53 -2.11 -9.99
C LEU A 188 3.51 -3.29 -10.01
N ASN A 189 3.48 -4.06 -11.09
CA ASN A 189 4.34 -5.21 -11.32
C ASN A 189 5.48 -4.84 -12.28
N PHE A 190 6.72 -4.92 -11.80
CA PHE A 190 7.89 -4.70 -12.64
C PHE A 190 8.27 -5.99 -13.36
N ARG A 191 8.21 -6.06 -14.70
CA ARG A 191 8.44 -7.29 -15.47
C ARG A 191 9.27 -7.01 -16.73
N THR A 192 10.00 -8.02 -17.19
CA THR A 192 10.87 -7.90 -18.37
C THR A 192 10.09 -7.67 -19.67
N ARG A 193 8.88 -8.22 -19.77
CA ARG A 193 8.03 -8.16 -20.98
C ARG A 193 7.00 -7.03 -20.95
N GLY A 194 7.20 -6.02 -20.11
CA GLY A 194 6.28 -4.92 -19.92
C GLY A 194 5.73 -4.89 -18.50
N ASP A 195 5.76 -3.71 -17.90
CA ASP A 195 5.26 -3.50 -16.55
C ASP A 195 3.73 -3.41 -16.57
N LYS A 196 3.12 -3.86 -15.49
CA LYS A 196 1.66 -3.93 -15.37
C LYS A 196 1.20 -3.11 -14.19
N ILE A 197 0.12 -2.37 -14.35
CA ILE A 197 -0.64 -1.84 -13.23
C ILE A 197 -1.94 -2.65 -13.18
N SER A 198 -2.39 -3.00 -11.97
CA SER A 198 -3.67 -3.68 -11.78
C SER A 198 -4.45 -3.10 -10.61
N ILE A 199 -5.74 -2.84 -10.81
CA ILE A 199 -6.67 -2.49 -9.73
C ILE A 199 -7.39 -3.76 -9.27
N TRP A 200 -7.38 -4.01 -7.96
CA TRP A 200 -8.04 -5.14 -7.33
C TRP A 200 -9.38 -4.70 -6.74
N THR A 201 -10.40 -5.53 -6.91
CA THR A 201 -11.77 -5.28 -6.43
C THR A 201 -12.33 -6.47 -5.65
N LYS A 202 -13.28 -6.22 -4.75
CA LYS A 202 -13.81 -7.18 -3.75
C LYS A 202 -14.79 -8.18 -4.33
N ASN A 203 -15.77 -7.71 -5.12
CA ASN A 203 -16.84 -8.55 -5.63
C ASN A 203 -16.78 -8.70 -7.15
N ALA A 204 -16.11 -9.76 -7.61
CA ALA A 204 -15.97 -10.06 -9.03
C ALA A 204 -17.31 -10.36 -9.74
N ALA A 205 -18.29 -10.87 -8.99
CA ALA A 205 -19.61 -11.20 -9.53
C ALA A 205 -20.47 -9.95 -9.83
N ASN A 206 -20.16 -8.80 -9.22
CA ASN A 206 -20.84 -7.53 -9.48
C ASN A 206 -20.39 -6.94 -10.83
N LYS A 207 -20.94 -7.48 -11.93
CA LYS A 207 -20.59 -7.11 -13.30
C LYS A 207 -20.74 -5.61 -13.56
N GLU A 208 -21.80 -4.98 -13.05
CA GLU A 208 -22.06 -3.56 -13.24
C GLU A 208 -20.92 -2.72 -12.67
N ALA A 209 -20.59 -2.92 -11.39
CA ALA A 209 -19.47 -2.24 -10.75
C ALA A 209 -18.14 -2.52 -11.46
N GLN A 210 -17.86 -3.77 -11.84
CA GLN A 210 -16.61 -4.09 -12.53
C GLN A 210 -16.49 -3.38 -13.87
N ILE A 211 -17.55 -3.38 -14.69
CA ILE A 211 -17.55 -2.69 -15.99
C ILE A 211 -17.41 -1.17 -15.80
N SER A 212 -18.09 -0.58 -14.81
CA SER A 212 -17.99 0.85 -14.51
C SER A 212 -16.56 1.23 -14.08
N ILE A 213 -15.96 0.51 -13.13
CA ILE A 213 -14.58 0.72 -12.68
C ILE A 213 -13.58 0.62 -13.84
N GLY A 214 -13.69 -0.42 -14.67
CA GLY A 214 -12.77 -0.62 -15.80
C GLY A 214 -12.83 0.52 -16.81
N LYS A 215 -14.04 1.02 -17.14
CA LYS A 215 -14.23 2.16 -18.05
C LYS A 215 -13.69 3.46 -17.48
N GLN A 216 -14.01 3.76 -16.22
CA GLN A 216 -13.52 4.97 -15.54
C GLN A 216 -11.99 4.95 -15.44
N TRP A 217 -11.39 3.78 -15.13
CA TRP A 217 -9.94 3.68 -15.08
C TRP A 217 -9.28 3.95 -16.43
N LYS A 218 -9.84 3.43 -17.54
CA LYS A 218 -9.39 3.73 -18.90
C LYS A 218 -9.41 5.23 -19.19
N GLU A 219 -10.50 5.91 -18.83
CA GLU A 219 -10.65 7.35 -19.03
C GLU A 219 -9.61 8.14 -18.22
N LEU A 220 -9.45 7.82 -16.94
CA LEU A 220 -8.52 8.49 -16.02
C LEU A 220 -7.04 8.37 -16.47
N VAL A 221 -6.67 7.24 -17.08
CA VAL A 221 -5.30 7.00 -17.57
C VAL A 221 -5.14 7.22 -19.08
N GLY A 222 -6.19 7.66 -19.78
CA GLY A 222 -6.17 7.89 -21.22
C GLY A 222 -5.89 6.63 -22.06
N CYS A 223 -6.32 5.46 -21.60
CA CYS A 223 -6.12 4.18 -22.28
C CYS A 223 -7.27 3.87 -23.25
N ASN A 224 -6.94 3.74 -24.54
CA ASN A 224 -7.90 3.39 -25.58
C ASN A 224 -7.95 1.87 -25.87
N GLU A 225 -7.02 1.09 -25.35
CA GLU A 225 -6.94 -0.35 -25.58
C GLU A 225 -8.00 -1.12 -24.79
N THR A 226 -8.38 -2.29 -25.30
CA THR A 226 -9.25 -3.21 -24.54
C THR A 226 -8.50 -3.77 -23.35
N ILE A 227 -9.08 -3.66 -22.16
CA ILE A 227 -8.53 -4.24 -20.94
C ILE A 227 -9.38 -5.42 -20.48
N GLY A 228 -8.79 -6.30 -19.67
CA GLY A 228 -9.46 -7.49 -19.17
C GLY A 228 -9.55 -7.53 -17.65
N PHE A 229 -10.68 -8.02 -17.13
CA PHE A 229 -10.89 -8.33 -15.73
C PHE A 229 -10.76 -9.82 -15.49
N ILE A 230 -9.88 -10.24 -14.60
CA ILE A 230 -9.65 -11.66 -14.27
C ILE A 230 -10.03 -11.89 -12.80
N PHE A 231 -10.85 -12.90 -12.55
CA PHE A 231 -11.21 -13.31 -11.19
C PHE A 231 -9.98 -13.87 -10.49
N HIS A 232 -9.83 -13.60 -9.20
CA HIS A 232 -8.70 -14.14 -8.45
C HIS A 232 -8.71 -15.67 -8.43
N GLU A 233 -9.89 -16.29 -8.39
CA GLU A 233 -10.02 -17.75 -8.44
C GLU A 233 -9.47 -18.35 -9.73
N ASP A 234 -9.81 -17.77 -10.88
CA ASP A 234 -9.27 -18.18 -12.17
C ASP A 234 -7.76 -17.95 -12.24
N ALA A 235 -7.27 -16.83 -11.71
CA ALA A 235 -5.84 -16.53 -11.68
C ALA A 235 -5.03 -17.54 -10.85
N LYS A 236 -5.58 -18.06 -9.75
CA LYS A 236 -4.91 -19.08 -8.92
C LYS A 236 -4.91 -20.45 -9.60
N THR A 237 -6.06 -20.85 -10.14
CA THR A 237 -6.29 -22.21 -10.64
C THR A 237 -5.76 -22.41 -12.04
N LEU A 238 -5.80 -21.38 -12.89
CA LEU A 238 -5.40 -21.45 -14.29
C LEU A 238 -4.07 -20.74 -14.59
N ASP A 239 -3.54 -19.94 -13.65
CA ASP A 239 -2.30 -19.15 -13.79
C ASP A 239 -2.26 -18.39 -15.14
N ARG A 240 -1.36 -18.78 -16.06
CA ARG A 240 -1.20 -18.14 -17.37
C ARG A 240 -2.37 -18.38 -18.33
N ASN A 241 -3.20 -19.39 -18.06
CA ASN A 241 -4.35 -19.74 -18.89
C ASN A 241 -5.63 -19.00 -18.48
N ALA A 242 -5.61 -18.27 -17.37
CA ALA A 242 -6.74 -17.47 -16.93
C ALA A 242 -7.15 -16.46 -18.02
N ARG A 243 -8.45 -16.40 -18.33
CA ARG A 243 -9.01 -15.53 -19.36
C ARG A 243 -9.81 -14.39 -18.72
N PRO A 244 -9.85 -13.20 -19.35
CA PRO A 244 -10.71 -12.13 -18.88
C PRO A 244 -12.18 -12.58 -18.85
N ARG A 245 -12.83 -12.42 -17.70
CA ARG A 245 -14.26 -12.65 -17.55
C ARG A 245 -15.08 -11.48 -18.11
N TYR A 246 -14.53 -10.27 -17.98
CA TYR A 246 -15.07 -9.04 -18.55
C TYR A 246 -13.98 -8.31 -19.34
N THR A 247 -14.40 -7.52 -20.31
CA THR A 247 -13.54 -6.65 -21.12
C THR A 247 -14.23 -5.32 -21.38
N VAL A 248 -13.47 -4.23 -21.37
CA VAL A 248 -13.93 -2.86 -21.66
C VAL A 248 -12.90 -2.07 -22.45
#